data_AF-A0A8S3ZK68-F1
#
_entry.id   AF-A0A8S3ZK68-F1
#
_cell.length_a   1.000
_cell.length_b   1.000
_cell.length_c   1.000
_cell.angle_alpha   90.00
_cell.angle_beta   90.00
_cell.angle_gamma   90.00
#
_symmetry.space_group_name_H-M   'P 1'
#
loop_
_entity.id
_entity.type
_entity.pdbx_description
1 polymer ?
#
loop_
_entity_poly.entity_id
_entity_poly.type
_entity_poly.pdbx_seq_one_letter_code
_entity_poly.pdbx_strand_id
1 'polypeptide(L)'
;YARGISPLVQAIQKIQIHPAQLTSIHANLCQLCLLSKNLKPALRFLDIDVTEISREGVRFDAKDFLLYYYYGGMIYTALKNYDKALYFFEIAVTTPSVAVSHIMLEAYKKFILVSLILHGKIISLPKYTAQVLQRYIKPLCQPYMDVANTYTQNNSADLRVIVAKHTEVFNRDNNMGLVKQCTTSLIKKNIQRLTKTFLTLSLTDMANRVQLAGPREAEKYVLQMIEDREIFATINQKDGMVRFHDNPEKYNSPNMLLELDKEMQLCIQLDNQLREMDREIAVNPQYVQKSSGIHEDDLPGTSSSKIQAY
;
A
#
# COMPACT_ATOMS: atom_id res chain seq x y z
N TYR A 1 13.76 0.09 23.57
CA TYR A 1 13.29 -0.24 22.21
C TYR A 1 14.40 -0.23 21.18
N ALA A 2 15.12 0.87 20.94
CA ALA A 2 16.11 0.97 19.86
C ALA A 2 17.28 -0.05 19.91
N ARG A 3 17.76 -0.43 21.10
CA ARG A 3 18.84 -1.43 21.25
C ARG A 3 18.45 -2.84 20.81
N GLY A 4 17.15 -3.16 20.73
CA GLY A 4 16.66 -4.47 20.30
C GLY A 4 16.64 -4.65 18.78
N ILE A 5 16.76 -3.57 18.00
CA ILE A 5 16.71 -3.63 16.54
C ILE A 5 17.94 -4.37 15.99
N SER A 6 19.15 -4.01 16.45
CA SER A 6 20.40 -4.59 15.93
C SER A 6 20.51 -6.11 16.16
N PRO A 7 20.17 -6.66 17.34
CA PRO A 7 20.12 -8.11 17.54
C PRO A 7 19.11 -8.82 16.62
N LEU A 8 17.93 -8.22 16.38
CA LEU A 8 16.91 -8.82 15.51
C LEU A 8 17.32 -8.82 14.05
N VAL A 9 17.97 -7.76 13.59
CA VAL A 9 18.55 -7.70 12.24
C VAL A 9 19.57 -8.83 12.05
N GLN A 10 20.46 -9.04 13.04
CA GLN A 10 21.43 -10.14 12.99
C GLN A 10 20.78 -11.51 13.06
N ALA A 11 19.72 -11.67 13.86
CA ALA A 11 18.97 -12.92 13.96
C ALA A 11 18.30 -13.27 12.63
N ILE A 12 17.64 -12.30 11.98
CA ILE A 12 17.03 -12.47 10.67
C ILE A 12 18.08 -12.92 9.64
N GLN A 13 19.22 -12.23 9.56
CA GLN A 13 20.29 -12.57 8.62
C GLN A 13 20.88 -13.96 8.82
N LYS A 14 20.83 -14.52 10.03
CA LYS A 14 21.33 -15.86 10.33
C LYS A 14 20.31 -16.97 10.10
N ILE A 15 19.03 -16.65 10.20
CA ILE A 15 17.92 -17.61 10.07
C ILE A 15 17.43 -17.70 8.62
N GLN A 16 17.53 -16.60 7.87
CA GLN A 16 17.18 -16.60 6.45
C GLN A 16 18.11 -17.50 5.65
N ILE A 17 17.52 -18.44 4.92
CA ILE A 17 18.23 -19.25 3.91
C ILE A 17 18.47 -18.41 2.65
N HIS A 18 17.50 -17.56 2.30
CA HIS A 18 17.55 -16.63 1.17
C HIS A 18 16.93 -15.27 1.57
N PRO A 19 17.34 -14.15 0.93
CA PRO A 19 16.92 -12.80 1.34
C PRO A 19 15.42 -12.54 1.18
N ALA A 20 14.75 -13.26 0.28
CA ALA A 20 13.31 -13.16 0.03
C ALA A 20 12.46 -14.05 0.97
N GLN A 21 13.07 -14.60 2.02
CA GLN A 21 12.38 -15.45 3.00
C GLN A 21 11.78 -14.63 4.15
N LEU A 22 10.47 -14.74 4.34
CA LEU A 22 9.76 -14.15 5.46
C LEU A 22 9.79 -15.06 6.68
N THR A 23 10.30 -14.52 7.79
CA THR A 23 10.33 -15.16 9.11
C THR A 23 9.45 -14.38 10.09
N SER A 24 8.95 -15.02 11.15
CA SER A 24 8.13 -14.35 12.18
C SER A 24 8.86 -13.18 12.88
N ILE A 25 10.19 -13.19 12.86
CA ILE A 25 11.04 -12.15 13.43
C ILE A 25 10.90 -10.82 12.68
N HIS A 26 10.53 -10.84 11.40
CA HIS A 26 10.31 -9.63 10.61
C HIS A 26 9.16 -8.78 11.19
N ALA A 27 8.08 -9.41 11.63
CA ALA A 27 6.97 -8.70 12.28
C ALA A 27 7.43 -7.99 13.56
N ASN A 28 8.24 -8.67 14.38
CA ASN A 28 8.81 -8.11 15.62
C ASN A 28 9.77 -6.95 15.34
N LEU A 29 10.59 -7.06 14.28
CA LEU A 29 11.47 -5.97 13.84
C LEU A 29 10.65 -4.73 13.46
N CYS A 30 9.63 -4.89 12.61
CA CYS A 30 8.77 -3.79 12.20
C CYS A 30 8.05 -3.13 13.39
N GLN A 31 7.56 -3.94 14.33
CA GLN A 31 6.94 -3.45 15.56
C GLN A 31 7.90 -2.58 16.39
N LEU A 32 9.13 -3.06 16.61
CA LEU A 32 10.14 -2.31 17.38
C LEU A 32 10.61 -1.04 16.66
N CYS A 33 10.72 -1.06 15.33
CA CYS A 33 11.02 0.11 14.53
C CYS A 33 9.92 1.18 14.65
N LEU A 34 8.64 0.77 14.62
CA LEU A 34 7.52 1.67 14.85
C LEU A 34 7.52 2.27 16.27
N LEU A 35 7.72 1.44 17.30
CA LEU A 35 7.74 1.91 18.70
C LEU A 35 8.92 2.84 18.99
N SER A 36 10.08 2.57 18.40
CA SER A 36 11.28 3.39 18.57
C SER A 36 11.33 4.61 17.64
N LYS A 37 10.36 4.75 16.73
CA LYS A 37 10.32 5.77 15.66
C LYS A 37 11.58 5.77 14.78
N ASN A 38 12.34 4.68 14.75
CA ASN A 38 13.50 4.52 13.88
C ASN A 38 13.17 3.54 12.74
N LEU A 39 12.76 4.09 11.59
CA LEU A 39 12.22 3.32 10.48
C LEU A 39 13.29 2.81 9.50
N LYS A 40 14.46 3.46 9.45
CA LYS A 40 15.52 3.16 8.47
C LYS A 40 15.99 1.71 8.48
N PRO A 41 16.18 1.04 9.64
CA PRO A 41 16.66 -0.35 9.66
C PRO A 41 15.65 -1.35 9.05
N ALA A 42 14.34 -1.07 9.14
CA ALA A 42 13.31 -1.95 8.61
C ALA A 42 13.24 -1.92 7.07
N LEU A 43 13.57 -0.78 6.45
CA LEU A 43 13.52 -0.61 4.99
C LEU A 43 14.36 -1.63 4.24
N ARG A 44 15.51 -2.01 4.79
CA ARG A 44 16.40 -3.02 4.19
C ARG A 44 15.72 -4.37 3.93
N PHE A 45 14.74 -4.73 4.74
CA PHE A 45 13.99 -5.97 4.63
C PHE A 45 12.65 -5.75 3.93
N LEU A 46 12.01 -4.60 4.15
CA LEU A 46 10.73 -4.27 3.53
C LEU A 46 10.83 -3.93 2.03
N ASP A 47 12.00 -3.49 1.55
CA ASP A 47 12.22 -3.16 0.14
C ASP A 47 12.46 -4.41 -0.72
N ILE A 48 12.66 -5.57 -0.10
CA ILE A 48 12.81 -6.86 -0.78
C ILE A 48 11.45 -7.54 -0.82
N ASP A 49 10.99 -7.88 -2.03
CA ASP A 49 9.75 -8.61 -2.20
C ASP A 49 9.89 -10.05 -1.70
N VAL A 50 9.01 -10.42 -0.78
CA VAL A 50 8.99 -11.75 -0.16
C VAL A 50 8.42 -12.76 -1.15
N THR A 51 9.16 -13.84 -1.41
CA THR A 51 8.72 -14.95 -2.27
C THR A 51 8.35 -16.20 -1.49
N GLU A 52 9.02 -16.46 -0.36
CA GLU A 52 8.76 -17.65 0.45
C GLU A 52 8.56 -17.31 1.92
N ILE A 53 7.73 -18.12 2.57
CA ILE A 53 7.50 -18.07 4.01
C ILE A 53 8.31 -19.19 4.65
N SER A 54 9.18 -18.85 5.60
CA SER A 54 9.98 -19.85 6.32
C SER A 54 9.07 -20.84 7.05
N ARG A 55 9.25 -22.13 6.74
CA ARG A 55 8.53 -23.25 7.37
C ARG A 55 9.31 -23.87 8.54
N GLU A 56 10.33 -23.19 9.06
CA GLU A 56 11.14 -23.72 10.17
C GLU A 56 10.29 -23.87 11.44
N GLY A 57 9.94 -25.13 11.74
CA GLY A 57 9.52 -25.61 13.06
C GLY A 57 8.32 -24.89 13.71
N VAL A 58 7.09 -25.27 13.36
CA VAL A 58 5.86 -25.12 14.19
C VAL A 58 5.46 -23.67 14.60
N ARG A 59 6.18 -22.61 14.20
CA ARG A 59 6.01 -21.26 14.78
C ARG A 59 5.71 -20.11 13.81
N PHE A 60 5.34 -20.39 12.56
CA PHE A 60 4.81 -19.32 11.70
C PHE A 60 3.29 -19.23 11.87
N ASP A 61 2.85 -18.28 12.69
CA ASP A 61 1.43 -17.98 12.82
C ASP A 61 0.99 -17.06 11.66
N ALA A 62 -0.22 -17.26 11.14
CA ALA A 62 -0.83 -16.37 10.16
C ALA A 62 -0.92 -14.92 10.69
N LYS A 63 -0.97 -14.76 12.01
CA LYS A 63 -0.88 -13.46 12.67
C LYS A 63 0.44 -12.74 12.38
N ASP A 64 1.58 -13.43 12.38
CA ASP A 64 2.88 -12.80 12.14
C ASP A 64 2.98 -12.28 10.71
N PHE A 65 2.41 -13.02 9.75
CA PHE A 65 2.26 -12.55 8.37
C PHE A 65 1.43 -11.26 8.30
N LEU A 66 0.25 -11.25 8.91
CA LEU A 66 -0.63 -10.08 8.93
C LEU A 66 0.04 -8.87 9.60
N LEU A 67 0.75 -9.10 10.71
CA LEU A 67 1.47 -8.06 11.44
C LEU A 67 2.64 -7.50 10.62
N TYR A 68 3.38 -8.34 9.91
CA TYR A 68 4.47 -7.90 9.04
C TYR A 68 3.96 -6.92 7.97
N TYR A 69 2.91 -7.32 7.23
CA TYR A 69 2.37 -6.46 6.17
C TYR A 69 1.66 -5.22 6.72
N TYR A 70 0.93 -5.34 7.84
CA TYR A 70 0.30 -4.18 8.48
C TYR A 70 1.31 -3.17 8.99
N TYR A 71 2.34 -3.62 9.72
CA TYR A 71 3.39 -2.73 10.22
C TYR A 71 4.27 -2.18 9.09
N GLY A 72 4.59 -3.00 8.08
CA GLY A 72 5.28 -2.54 6.87
C GLY A 72 4.52 -1.43 6.16
N GLY A 73 3.20 -1.59 5.98
CA GLY A 73 2.31 -0.56 5.44
C GLY A 73 2.30 0.72 6.27
N MET A 74 2.29 0.63 7.61
CA MET A 74 2.42 1.80 8.50
C MET A 74 3.78 2.50 8.38
N ILE A 75 4.86 1.74 8.23
CA ILE A 75 6.22 2.28 8.06
C ILE A 75 6.30 3.06 6.74
N TYR A 76 5.84 2.49 5.63
CA TYR A 76 5.81 3.17 4.34
C TYR A 76 4.89 4.39 4.32
N THR A 77 3.75 4.31 5.01
CA THR A 77 2.83 5.45 5.19
C THR A 77 3.51 6.59 5.96
N ALA A 78 4.27 6.29 7.01
CA ALA A 78 5.01 7.28 7.78
C ALA A 78 6.14 7.94 6.95
N LEU A 79 6.73 7.20 6.00
CA LEU A 79 7.72 7.70 5.06
C LEU A 79 7.10 8.39 3.83
N LYS A 80 5.78 8.51 3.77
CA LYS A 80 5.00 9.03 2.63
C LYS A 80 5.22 8.29 1.31
N ASN A 81 5.70 7.05 1.36
CA ASN A 81 5.74 6.17 0.19
C ASN A 81 4.40 5.43 0.10
N TYR A 82 3.39 6.11 -0.45
CA TYR A 82 2.02 5.61 -0.48
C TYR A 82 1.84 4.42 -1.44
N ASP A 83 2.61 4.34 -2.52
CA ASP A 83 2.56 3.22 -3.47
C ASP A 83 2.88 1.89 -2.79
N LYS A 84 4.04 1.80 -2.13
CA LYS A 84 4.41 0.60 -1.36
C LYS A 84 3.48 0.38 -0.17
N ALA A 85 3.06 1.44 0.52
CA ALA A 85 2.13 1.29 1.64
C ALA A 85 0.80 0.66 1.20
N LEU A 86 0.29 1.05 0.04
CA LEU A 86 -0.96 0.54 -0.50
C LEU A 86 -0.85 -0.95 -0.84
N TYR A 87 0.24 -1.35 -1.51
CA TYR A 87 0.54 -2.76 -1.79
C TYR A 87 0.60 -3.61 -0.52
N PHE A 88 1.28 -3.13 0.52
CA PHE A 88 1.37 -3.84 1.80
C PHE A 88 0.01 -3.99 2.49
N PHE A 89 -0.82 -2.94 2.50
CA PHE A 89 -2.17 -3.05 3.05
C PHE A 89 -3.09 -3.93 2.19
N GLU A 90 -2.91 -3.96 0.87
CA GLU A 90 -3.65 -4.85 -0.03
C GLU A 90 -3.37 -6.31 0.32
N ILE A 91 -2.11 -6.71 0.47
CA ILE A 91 -1.74 -8.09 0.85
C ILE A 91 -2.33 -8.48 2.22
N ALA A 92 -2.24 -7.59 3.21
CA ALA A 92 -2.82 -7.83 4.53
C ALA A 92 -4.34 -8.06 4.47
N VAL A 93 -5.03 -7.43 3.53
CA VAL A 93 -6.48 -7.52 3.34
C VAL A 93 -6.88 -8.74 2.48
N THR A 94 -6.07 -9.12 1.51
CA THR A 94 -6.34 -10.25 0.60
C THR A 94 -5.96 -11.60 1.19
N THR A 95 -5.22 -11.62 2.30
CA THR A 95 -4.84 -12.84 3.02
C THR A 95 -6.08 -13.70 3.31
N PRO A 96 -6.13 -14.97 2.85
CA PRO A 96 -7.25 -15.86 3.11
C PRO A 96 -7.47 -16.06 4.62
N SER A 97 -8.65 -15.73 5.11
CA SER A 97 -9.01 -15.94 6.51
C SER A 97 -10.47 -16.34 6.64
N VAL A 98 -10.74 -17.29 7.54
CA VAL A 98 -12.09 -17.72 7.93
C VAL A 98 -12.69 -16.78 8.98
N ALA A 99 -11.84 -16.18 9.83
CA ALA A 99 -12.25 -15.28 10.89
C ALA A 99 -11.79 -13.83 10.63
N VAL A 100 -12.57 -12.86 11.10
CA VAL A 100 -12.19 -11.44 11.04
C VAL A 100 -11.14 -11.17 12.13
N SER A 101 -9.94 -10.74 11.73
CA SER A 101 -8.94 -10.25 12.67
C SER A 101 -9.01 -8.72 12.78
N HIS A 102 -8.71 -8.17 13.96
CA HIS A 102 -8.59 -6.73 14.15
C HIS A 102 -7.46 -6.12 13.28
N ILE A 103 -6.42 -6.90 12.97
CA ILE A 103 -5.31 -6.46 12.12
C ILE A 103 -5.82 -6.20 10.70
N MET A 104 -6.61 -7.11 10.13
CA MET A 104 -7.22 -6.92 8.81
C MET A 104 -8.19 -5.74 8.78
N LEU A 105 -8.96 -5.55 9.86
CA LEU A 105 -9.88 -4.42 9.99
C LEU A 105 -9.12 -3.08 9.95
N GLU A 106 -8.07 -2.95 10.75
CA GLU A 106 -7.23 -1.74 10.79
C GLU A 106 -6.44 -1.53 9.49
N ALA A 107 -5.95 -2.60 8.87
CA ALA A 107 -5.32 -2.56 7.55
C ALA A 107 -6.30 -2.04 6.50
N TYR A 108 -7.56 -2.51 6.50
CA TYR A 108 -8.56 -2.08 5.54
C TYR A 108 -8.95 -0.60 5.70
N LYS A 109 -9.07 -0.10 6.94
CA LYS A 109 -9.29 1.33 7.21
C LYS A 109 -8.18 2.19 6.60
N LYS A 110 -6.91 1.79 6.81
CA LYS A 110 -5.73 2.50 6.27
C LYS A 110 -5.61 2.34 4.76
N PHE A 111 -5.95 1.18 4.21
CA PHE A 111 -6.03 0.93 2.78
C PHE A 111 -6.96 1.93 2.09
N ILE A 112 -8.17 2.14 2.63
CA ILE A 112 -9.11 3.13 2.08
C ILE A 112 -8.47 4.52 2.07
N LEU A 113 -7.92 4.97 3.20
CA LEU A 113 -7.34 6.31 3.31
C LEU A 113 -6.14 6.51 2.38
N VAL A 114 -5.20 5.56 2.34
CA VAL A 114 -4.01 5.64 1.49
C VAL A 114 -4.41 5.58 0.01
N SER A 115 -5.39 4.74 -0.36
CA SER A 115 -5.92 4.69 -1.73
C SER A 115 -6.55 6.02 -2.15
N LEU A 116 -7.24 6.70 -1.24
CA LEU A 116 -7.79 8.04 -1.49
C LEU A 116 -6.68 9.10 -1.63
N ILE A 117 -5.59 9.00 -0.87
CA ILE A 117 -4.47 9.93 -0.98
C ILE A 117 -3.75 9.76 -2.33
N LEU A 118 -3.45 8.52 -2.72
CA LEU A 118 -2.63 8.22 -3.90
C LEU A 118 -3.41 8.34 -5.22
N HIS A 119 -4.56 7.65 -5.34
CA HIS A 119 -5.32 7.60 -6.59
C HIS A 119 -6.57 8.51 -6.56
N GLY A 120 -6.97 8.97 -5.37
CA GLY A 120 -8.21 9.70 -5.16
C GLY A 120 -9.47 8.92 -5.54
N LYS A 121 -9.39 7.59 -5.46
CA LYS A 121 -10.49 6.63 -5.51
C LYS A 121 -10.06 5.38 -4.75
N ILE A 122 -11.01 4.58 -4.28
CA ILE A 122 -10.70 3.27 -3.71
C ILE A 122 -10.31 2.33 -4.87
N ILE A 123 -9.12 1.71 -4.80
CA ILE A 123 -8.76 0.62 -5.70
C ILE A 123 -9.68 -0.57 -5.42
N SER A 124 -10.23 -1.15 -6.48
CA SER A 124 -10.98 -2.39 -6.40
C SER A 124 -10.05 -3.52 -5.97
N LEU A 125 -10.33 -4.11 -4.82
CA LEU A 125 -9.59 -5.28 -4.34
C LEU A 125 -9.73 -6.45 -5.34
N PRO A 126 -8.71 -7.32 -5.42
CA PRO A 126 -8.72 -8.48 -6.30
C PRO A 126 -9.91 -9.41 -6.05
N LYS A 127 -10.38 -10.11 -7.10
CA LYS A 127 -11.56 -11.00 -7.01
C LYS A 127 -11.38 -12.18 -6.04
N TYR A 128 -10.14 -12.60 -5.78
CA TYR A 128 -9.81 -13.69 -4.87
C TYR A 128 -9.87 -13.28 -3.38
N THR A 129 -10.20 -12.02 -3.08
CA THR A 129 -10.31 -11.54 -1.70
C THR A 129 -11.36 -12.32 -0.91
N ALA A 130 -11.04 -12.66 0.34
CA ALA A 130 -11.93 -13.45 1.21
C ALA A 130 -13.33 -12.81 1.36
N GLN A 131 -14.38 -13.62 1.24
CA GLN A 131 -15.79 -13.19 1.38
C GLN A 131 -16.08 -12.56 2.75
N VAL A 132 -15.32 -12.94 3.77
CA VAL A 132 -15.37 -12.40 5.14
C VAL A 132 -15.15 -10.88 5.16
N LEU A 133 -14.29 -10.35 4.28
CA LEU A 133 -14.03 -8.92 4.18
C LEU A 133 -15.29 -8.13 3.76
N GLN A 134 -15.98 -8.62 2.72
CA GLN A 134 -17.17 -7.97 2.19
C GLN A 134 -18.35 -8.02 3.17
N ARG A 135 -18.51 -9.17 3.85
CA ARG A 135 -19.65 -9.40 4.76
C ARG A 135 -19.52 -8.72 6.10
N TYR A 136 -18.32 -8.67 6.68
CA TYR A 136 -18.13 -8.23 8.07
C TYR A 136 -17.29 -6.96 8.20
N ILE A 137 -16.19 -6.85 7.44
CA ILE A 137 -15.26 -5.72 7.59
C ILE A 137 -15.83 -4.43 6.97
N LYS A 138 -16.44 -4.51 5.78
CA LYS A 138 -17.04 -3.32 5.13
C LYS A 138 -18.13 -2.63 5.98
N PRO A 139 -19.11 -3.34 6.58
CA PRO A 139 -20.09 -2.71 7.48
C PRO A 139 -19.47 -2.10 8.75
N LEU A 140 -18.34 -2.61 9.24
CA LEU A 140 -17.67 -2.04 10.40
C LEU A 140 -16.87 -0.77 10.06
N CYS A 141 -16.51 -0.59 8.79
CA CYS A 141 -15.73 0.56 8.31
C CYS A 141 -16.59 1.67 7.66
N GLN A 142 -17.90 1.73 7.94
CA GLN A 142 -18.81 2.73 7.34
C GLN A 142 -18.30 4.19 7.43
N PRO A 143 -17.75 4.68 8.55
CA PRO A 143 -17.22 6.05 8.61
C PRO A 143 -16.11 6.34 7.58
N TYR A 144 -15.31 5.33 7.23
CA TYR A 144 -14.25 5.46 6.21
C TYR A 144 -14.83 5.36 4.79
N MET A 145 -15.89 4.58 4.61
CA MET A 145 -16.63 4.51 3.34
C MET A 145 -17.37 5.82 3.06
N ASP A 146 -17.95 6.47 4.07
CA ASP A 146 -18.61 7.77 3.93
C ASP A 146 -17.62 8.87 3.48
N VAL A 147 -16.41 8.85 4.05
CA VAL A 147 -15.29 9.69 3.60
C VAL A 147 -14.96 9.40 2.12
N ALA A 148 -14.87 8.14 1.72
CA ALA A 148 -14.58 7.79 0.34
C ALA A 148 -15.70 8.18 -0.64
N ASN A 149 -16.96 8.01 -0.24
CA ASN A 149 -18.13 8.35 -1.05
C ASN A 149 -18.27 9.87 -1.26
N THR A 150 -17.88 10.67 -0.29
CA THR A 150 -17.84 12.14 -0.47
C THR A 150 -16.59 12.61 -1.19
N TYR A 151 -15.48 11.89 -1.05
CA TYR A 151 -14.29 12.14 -1.86
C TYR A 151 -14.58 12.03 -3.36
N THR A 152 -15.39 11.05 -3.80
CA THR A 152 -15.74 10.87 -5.22
C THR A 152 -16.64 12.00 -5.76
N GLN A 153 -17.42 12.66 -4.90
CA GLN A 153 -18.24 13.83 -5.25
C GLN A 153 -17.40 15.10 -5.45
N ASN A 154 -16.12 15.10 -5.05
CA ASN A 154 -15.17 16.20 -5.17
C ASN A 154 -15.50 17.46 -4.35
N ASN A 155 -16.41 17.37 -3.37
CA ASN A 155 -16.78 18.51 -2.53
C ASN A 155 -15.93 18.55 -1.25
N SER A 156 -15.08 19.58 -1.13
CA SER A 156 -14.18 19.72 0.03
C SER A 156 -14.92 20.10 1.31
N ALA A 157 -16.02 20.86 1.20
CA ALA A 157 -16.82 21.29 2.34
C ALA A 157 -17.57 20.12 2.97
N ASP A 158 -18.22 19.28 2.17
CA ASP A 158 -18.95 18.11 2.65
C ASP A 158 -18.00 17.09 3.30
N LEU A 159 -16.81 16.92 2.73
CA LEU A 159 -15.78 16.09 3.33
C LEU A 159 -15.39 16.60 4.73
N ARG A 160 -15.23 17.93 4.92
CA ARG A 160 -14.95 18.52 6.24
C ARG A 160 -16.08 18.24 7.24
N VAL A 161 -17.34 18.31 6.80
CA VAL A 161 -18.51 18.02 7.65
C VAL A 161 -18.52 16.55 8.10
N ILE A 162 -18.26 15.61 7.19
CA ILE A 162 -18.21 14.17 7.52
C ILE A 162 -17.04 13.86 8.43
N VAL A 163 -15.87 14.45 8.17
CA VAL A 163 -14.71 14.31 9.05
C VAL A 163 -15.03 14.81 10.45
N ALA A 164 -15.68 15.98 10.57
CA ALA A 164 -16.13 16.52 11.85
C ALA A 164 -17.12 15.58 12.56
N LYS A 165 -18.09 15.02 11.83
CA LYS A 165 -19.10 14.08 12.34
C LYS A 165 -18.48 12.80 12.92
N HIS A 166 -17.45 12.25 12.27
CA HIS A 166 -16.83 10.98 12.68
C HIS A 166 -15.48 11.16 13.41
N THR A 167 -15.18 12.37 13.89
CA THR A 167 -13.91 12.73 14.55
C THR A 167 -13.53 11.76 15.67
N GLU A 168 -14.49 11.37 16.52
CA GLU A 168 -14.25 10.47 17.65
C GLU A 168 -13.79 9.08 17.21
N VAL A 169 -14.36 8.56 16.12
CA VAL A 169 -13.98 7.25 15.56
C VAL A 169 -12.57 7.29 15.00
N PHE A 170 -12.22 8.35 14.25
CA PHE A 170 -10.89 8.49 13.67
C PHE A 170 -9.80 8.71 14.72
N ASN A 171 -10.13 9.39 15.83
CA ASN A 171 -9.23 9.54 16.97
C ASN A 171 -9.05 8.22 17.72
N ARG A 172 -10.12 7.48 17.97
CA ARG A 172 -10.05 6.15 18.61
C ARG A 172 -9.19 5.17 17.81
N ASP A 173 -9.29 5.22 16.50
CA ASP A 173 -8.52 4.37 15.58
C ASP A 173 -7.10 4.91 15.32
N ASN A 174 -6.72 6.06 15.88
CA ASN A 174 -5.43 6.75 15.66
C ASN A 174 -5.12 7.08 14.19
N ASN A 175 -6.15 7.25 13.36
CA ASN A 175 -6.01 7.49 11.92
C ASN A 175 -6.31 8.93 11.50
N MET A 176 -6.60 9.83 12.46
CA MET A 176 -6.96 11.23 12.22
C MET A 176 -5.96 11.99 11.32
N GLY A 177 -4.66 11.73 11.48
CA GLY A 177 -3.63 12.36 10.66
C GLY A 177 -3.78 12.02 9.17
N LEU A 178 -4.10 10.77 8.86
CA LEU A 178 -4.32 10.32 7.48
C LEU A 178 -5.61 10.90 6.90
N VAL A 179 -6.68 10.99 7.71
CA VAL A 179 -7.94 11.62 7.27
C VAL A 179 -7.73 13.09 6.89
N LYS A 180 -6.94 13.84 7.67
CA LYS A 180 -6.56 15.23 7.32
C LYS A 180 -5.73 15.30 6.03
N GLN A 181 -4.84 14.34 5.82
CA GLN A 181 -4.11 14.22 4.55
C GLN A 181 -5.06 13.93 3.38
N CYS A 182 -6.10 13.10 3.55
CA CYS A 182 -7.14 12.92 2.53
C CYS A 182 -7.85 14.24 2.19
N THR A 183 -8.16 15.08 3.18
CA THR A 183 -8.77 16.40 2.90
C THR A 183 -7.83 17.28 2.08
N THR A 184 -6.54 17.24 2.38
CA THR A 184 -5.51 18.00 1.64
C THR A 184 -5.31 17.44 0.24
N SER A 185 -5.29 16.11 0.07
CA SER A 185 -5.15 15.46 -1.22
C SER A 185 -6.36 15.75 -2.13
N LEU A 186 -7.57 15.89 -1.55
CA LEU A 186 -8.74 16.28 -2.33
C LEU A 186 -8.59 17.69 -2.92
N ILE A 187 -8.11 18.64 -2.12
CA ILE A 187 -7.82 20.01 -2.58
C ILE A 187 -6.78 19.98 -3.70
N LYS A 188 -5.66 19.28 -3.49
CA LYS A 188 -4.60 19.09 -4.50
C LYS A 188 -5.17 18.48 -5.79
N LYS A 189 -6.01 17.45 -5.69
CA LYS A 189 -6.66 16.80 -6.84
C LYS A 189 -7.62 17.74 -7.57
N ASN A 190 -8.37 18.57 -6.86
CA ASN A 190 -9.23 19.58 -7.47
C ASN A 190 -8.40 20.62 -8.24
N ILE A 191 -7.25 21.04 -7.72
CA ILE A 191 -6.30 21.93 -8.43
C ILE A 191 -5.74 21.23 -9.68
N GLN A 192 -5.31 19.97 -9.57
CA GLN A 192 -4.85 19.16 -10.73
C GLN A 192 -5.92 19.00 -11.81
N ARG A 193 -7.21 19.06 -11.48
CA ARG A 193 -8.28 19.03 -12.49
C ARG A 193 -8.37 20.35 -13.25
N LEU A 194 -8.09 21.48 -12.60
CA LEU A 194 -8.10 22.79 -13.25
C LEU A 194 -7.02 22.91 -14.32
N THR A 195 -5.87 22.23 -14.16
CA THR A 195 -4.81 22.21 -15.18
C THR A 195 -5.25 21.57 -16.50
N LYS A 196 -6.27 20.68 -16.46
CA LYS A 196 -6.81 20.03 -17.65
C LYS A 196 -7.78 20.91 -18.45
N THR A 197 -8.35 21.93 -17.81
CA THR A 197 -9.38 22.79 -18.42
C THR A 197 -8.93 24.22 -18.64
N PHE A 198 -7.92 24.68 -17.90
CA PHE A 198 -7.44 26.06 -17.95
C PHE A 198 -5.94 26.08 -18.25
N LEU A 199 -5.54 27.00 -19.14
CA LEU A 199 -4.13 27.33 -19.34
C LEU A 199 -3.67 28.42 -18.37
N THR A 200 -4.52 29.42 -18.12
CA THR A 200 -4.27 30.50 -17.16
C THR A 200 -5.53 30.73 -16.33
N LEU A 201 -5.38 30.88 -15.02
CA LEU A 201 -6.49 31.06 -14.09
C LEU A 201 -6.10 32.03 -12.97
N SER A 202 -7.02 32.91 -12.57
CA SER A 202 -6.77 33.82 -11.44
C SER A 202 -6.73 33.06 -10.10
N LEU A 203 -5.91 33.51 -9.16
CA LEU A 203 -5.84 32.91 -7.82
C LEU A 203 -7.18 33.00 -7.07
N THR A 204 -7.94 34.07 -7.30
CA THR A 204 -9.28 34.25 -6.73
C THR A 204 -10.28 33.25 -7.30
N ASP A 205 -10.27 33.07 -8.63
CA ASP A 205 -11.11 32.07 -9.31
C ASP A 205 -10.79 30.64 -8.89
N MET A 206 -9.51 30.35 -8.70
CA MET A 206 -9.03 29.07 -8.20
C MET A 206 -9.53 28.83 -6.77
N ALA A 207 -9.37 29.81 -5.88
CA ALA A 207 -9.85 29.72 -4.50
C ALA A 207 -11.36 29.43 -4.43
N ASN A 208 -12.16 30.14 -5.23
CA ASN A 208 -13.61 29.95 -5.29
C ASN A 208 -14.00 28.55 -5.80
N ARG A 209 -13.35 28.07 -6.87
CA ARG A 209 -13.64 26.75 -7.46
C ARG A 209 -13.23 25.59 -6.56
N VAL A 210 -12.13 25.74 -5.81
CA VAL A 210 -11.61 24.71 -4.90
C VAL A 210 -12.17 24.86 -3.48
N GLN A 211 -12.99 25.88 -3.23
CA GLN A 211 -13.60 26.22 -1.93
C GLN A 211 -12.55 26.48 -0.82
N LEU A 212 -11.51 27.23 -1.17
CA LEU A 212 -10.49 27.74 -0.24
C LEU A 212 -10.93 29.09 0.34
N ALA A 213 -10.33 29.50 1.47
CA ALA A 213 -10.71 30.72 2.17
C ALA A 213 -10.31 32.00 1.42
N GLY A 214 -9.34 31.91 0.50
CA GLY A 214 -8.94 33.05 -0.33
C GLY A 214 -7.73 32.79 -1.23
N PRO A 215 -7.30 33.81 -2.00
CA PRO A 215 -6.25 33.68 -3.00
C PRO A 215 -4.87 33.37 -2.40
N ARG A 216 -4.58 33.84 -1.18
CA ARG A 216 -3.32 33.53 -0.47
C ARG A 216 -3.18 32.05 -0.15
N GLU A 217 -4.29 31.40 0.21
CA GLU A 217 -4.30 29.96 0.49
C GLU A 217 -4.12 29.17 -0.80
N ALA A 218 -4.80 29.58 -1.89
CA ALA A 218 -4.61 29.00 -3.20
C ALA A 218 -3.15 29.11 -3.69
N GLU A 219 -2.53 30.29 -3.51
CA GLU A 219 -1.12 30.51 -3.86
C GLU A 219 -0.19 29.55 -3.09
N LYS A 220 -0.41 29.39 -1.78
CA LYS A 220 0.37 28.47 -0.94
C LYS A 220 0.23 27.03 -1.42
N TYR A 221 -0.98 26.58 -1.74
CA TYR A 221 -1.20 25.24 -2.29
C TYR A 221 -0.49 25.05 -3.63
N VAL A 222 -0.62 25.99 -4.55
CA VAL A 222 0.04 25.92 -5.86
C VAL A 222 1.56 25.88 -5.70
N LEU A 223 2.14 26.70 -4.82
CA LEU A 223 3.57 26.70 -4.56
C LEU A 223 4.06 25.33 -4.03
N GLN A 224 3.36 24.76 -3.05
CA GLN A 224 3.67 23.43 -2.50
C GLN A 224 3.58 22.34 -3.57
N MET A 225 2.55 22.39 -4.43
CA MET A 225 2.37 21.41 -5.50
C MET A 225 3.43 21.54 -6.60
N ILE A 226 3.98 22.74 -6.84
CA ILE A 226 5.11 22.95 -7.76
C ILE A 226 6.40 22.37 -7.14
N GLU A 227 6.64 22.61 -5.85
CA GLU A 227 7.81 22.10 -5.12
C GLU A 227 7.80 20.56 -5.05
N ASP A 228 6.64 19.97 -4.76
CA ASP A 228 6.41 18.53 -4.75
C ASP A 228 6.39 17.90 -6.17
N ARG A 229 6.52 18.71 -7.24
CA ARG A 229 6.40 18.31 -8.65
C ARG A 229 5.08 17.62 -9.02
N GLU A 230 4.00 17.95 -8.32
CA GLU A 230 2.65 17.42 -8.57
C GLU A 230 1.93 18.17 -9.71
N ILE A 231 2.32 19.43 -9.97
CA ILE A 231 1.86 20.25 -11.11
C ILE A 231 3.01 21.05 -11.70
N PHE A 232 2.90 21.39 -12.98
CA PHE A 232 3.80 22.31 -13.65
C PHE A 232 3.07 23.63 -13.88
N ALA A 233 3.42 24.65 -13.10
CA ALA A 233 2.77 25.96 -13.17
C ALA A 233 3.73 27.08 -12.80
N THR A 234 3.40 28.30 -13.21
CA THR A 234 4.11 29.53 -12.81
C THR A 234 3.11 30.52 -12.23
N ILE A 235 3.48 31.13 -11.11
CA ILE A 235 2.65 32.12 -10.41
C ILE A 235 3.14 33.52 -10.80
N ASN A 236 2.23 34.35 -11.32
CA ASN A 236 2.46 35.77 -11.53
C ASN A 236 1.75 36.56 -10.43
N GLN A 237 2.52 36.99 -9.43
CA GLN A 237 2.00 37.75 -8.29
C GLN A 237 1.52 39.16 -8.66
N LYS A 238 2.06 39.77 -9.72
CA LYS A 238 1.65 41.13 -10.13
C LYS A 238 0.22 41.14 -10.66
N ASP A 239 -0.11 40.13 -11.46
CA ASP A 239 -1.43 40.01 -12.10
C ASP A 239 -2.39 39.08 -11.31
N GLY A 240 -1.90 38.41 -10.26
CA GLY A 240 -2.68 37.46 -9.46
C GLY A 240 -3.10 36.21 -10.24
N MET A 241 -2.30 35.80 -11.22
CA MET A 241 -2.61 34.73 -12.17
C MET A 241 -1.68 33.53 -12.01
N VAL A 242 -2.22 32.32 -12.20
CA VAL A 242 -1.47 31.07 -12.31
C VAL A 242 -1.53 30.61 -13.75
N ARG A 243 -0.37 30.40 -14.37
CA ARG A 243 -0.24 29.82 -15.71
C ARG A 243 0.20 28.37 -15.57
N PHE A 244 -0.61 27.45 -16.07
CA PHE A 244 -0.31 26.03 -16.11
C PHE A 244 0.53 25.70 -17.36
N HIS A 245 1.43 24.74 -17.22
CA HIS A 245 2.28 24.22 -18.29
C HIS A 245 2.10 22.71 -18.39
N ASP A 246 2.40 22.16 -19.55
CA ASP A 246 2.49 20.70 -19.73
C ASP A 246 3.78 20.15 -19.11
N ASN A 247 3.80 18.83 -18.89
CA ASN A 247 4.96 18.15 -18.34
C ASN A 247 6.22 18.43 -19.20
N PRO A 248 7.31 18.96 -18.61
CA PRO A 248 8.51 19.32 -19.35
C PRO A 248 9.29 18.10 -19.90
N GLU A 249 8.98 16.88 -19.45
CA GLU A 249 9.69 15.68 -19.90
C GLU A 249 9.34 15.33 -21.36
N LYS A 250 10.37 15.35 -22.21
CA LYS A 250 10.26 15.07 -23.67
C LYS A 250 10.71 13.66 -24.05
N TYR A 251 11.03 12.81 -23.07
CA TYR A 251 11.45 11.41 -23.28
C TYR A 251 12.71 11.23 -24.13
N ASN A 252 13.50 12.29 -24.31
CA ASN A 252 14.68 12.30 -25.18
C ASN A 252 15.99 12.54 -24.42
N SER A 253 15.94 12.55 -23.09
CA SER A 253 17.10 12.76 -22.25
C SER A 253 17.88 11.46 -22.02
N PRO A 254 19.22 11.54 -21.82
CA PRO A 254 20.00 10.38 -21.36
C PRO A 254 19.48 9.78 -20.04
N ASN A 255 18.87 10.61 -19.18
CA ASN A 255 18.26 10.15 -17.93
C ASN A 255 17.07 9.22 -18.18
N MET A 256 16.27 9.49 -19.21
CA MET A 256 15.17 8.59 -19.60
C MET A 256 15.66 7.26 -20.15
N LEU A 257 16.80 7.23 -20.84
CA LEU A 257 17.42 5.99 -21.29
C LEU A 257 17.91 5.16 -20.09
N LEU A 258 18.48 5.80 -19.06
CA LEU A 258 18.89 5.13 -17.83
C LEU A 258 17.70 4.57 -17.05
N GLU A 259 16.60 5.31 -16.93
CA GLU A 259 15.39 4.80 -16.25
C GLU A 259 14.79 3.63 -17.04
N LEU A 260 14.78 3.70 -18.38
CA LEU A 260 14.30 2.61 -19.22
C LEU A 260 15.16 1.35 -19.07
N ASP A 261 16.49 1.49 -19.08
CA ASP A 261 17.40 0.35 -18.86
C ASP A 261 17.16 -0.27 -17.48
N LYS A 262 17.02 0.55 -16.43
CA LYS A 262 16.72 0.08 -15.08
C LYS A 262 15.40 -0.71 -15.01
N GLU A 263 14.31 -0.20 -15.59
CA GLU A 263 13.04 -0.92 -15.65
C GLU A 263 13.13 -2.21 -16.47
N MET A 264 13.91 -2.20 -17.55
CA MET A 264 14.19 -3.41 -18.34
C MET A 264 14.96 -4.46 -17.53
N GLN A 265 15.97 -4.05 -16.75
CA GLN A 265 16.70 -4.96 -15.85
C GLN A 265 15.77 -5.58 -14.80
N LEU A 266 14.83 -4.81 -14.25
CA LEU A 266 13.82 -5.34 -13.31
C LEU A 266 12.93 -6.40 -13.97
N CYS A 267 12.46 -6.16 -15.20
CA CYS A 267 11.68 -7.14 -15.96
C CYS A 267 12.48 -8.43 -16.24
N ILE A 268 13.77 -8.31 -16.59
CA ILE A 268 14.64 -9.47 -16.82
C ILE A 268 14.82 -10.27 -15.53
N GLN A 269 15.02 -9.60 -14.39
CA GLN A 269 15.12 -10.26 -13.09
C GLN A 269 13.85 -11.01 -12.73
N LEU A 270 12.68 -10.40 -12.96
CA LEU A 270 11.39 -11.04 -12.72
C LEU A 270 11.17 -12.25 -13.65
N ASP A 271 11.56 -12.18 -14.93
CA ASP A 271 11.47 -13.32 -15.87
C ASP A 271 12.33 -14.49 -15.40
N ASN A 272 13.54 -14.23 -14.92
CA ASN A 272 14.42 -15.26 -14.38
C ASN A 272 13.80 -15.92 -13.13
N GLN A 273 13.23 -15.14 -12.21
CA GLN A 273 12.54 -15.68 -11.04
C GLN A 273 11.32 -16.52 -11.41
N LEU A 274 10.54 -16.10 -12.40
CA LEU A 274 9.40 -16.87 -12.90
C LEU A 274 9.84 -18.21 -13.52
N ARG A 275 10.94 -18.23 -14.27
CA ARG A 275 11.51 -19.48 -14.82
C ARG A 275 12.01 -20.43 -13.73
N GLU A 276 12.62 -19.89 -12.67
CA GLU A 276 13.04 -20.69 -11.52
C GLU A 276 11.84 -21.31 -10.81
N MET A 277 10.80 -20.52 -10.54
CA MET A 277 9.54 -21.02 -9.96
C MET A 277 8.85 -22.06 -10.84
N ASP A 278 8.80 -21.85 -12.17
CA ASP A 278 8.21 -22.82 -13.10
C ASP A 278 8.98 -24.14 -13.09
N ARG A 279 10.32 -24.07 -13.04
CA ARG A 279 11.17 -25.24 -12.90
C ARG A 279 10.92 -25.99 -11.60
N GLU A 280 10.76 -25.29 -10.47
CA GLU A 280 10.42 -25.90 -9.17
C GLU A 280 9.06 -26.62 -9.20
N ILE A 281 8.06 -26.02 -9.84
CA ILE A 281 6.75 -26.64 -10.03
C ILE A 281 6.86 -27.88 -10.94
N ALA A 282 7.63 -27.78 -12.02
CA ALA A 282 7.81 -28.88 -12.99
C ALA A 282 8.50 -30.11 -12.38
N VAL A 283 9.40 -29.92 -11.40
CA VAL A 283 10.05 -31.04 -10.69
C VAL A 283 9.24 -31.56 -9.50
N ASN A 284 8.11 -30.93 -9.16
CA ASN A 284 7.29 -31.35 -8.03
C ASN A 284 6.60 -32.69 -8.35
N PRO A 285 6.83 -33.76 -7.55
CA PRO A 285 6.32 -35.10 -7.84
C PRO A 285 4.80 -35.18 -7.94
N GLN A 286 4.05 -34.37 -7.17
CA GLN A 286 2.59 -34.33 -7.25
C GLN A 286 2.08 -33.67 -8.55
N TYR A 287 2.83 -32.69 -9.06
CA TYR A 287 2.54 -32.06 -10.35
C TYR A 287 2.85 -33.03 -11.50
N VAL A 288 4.01 -33.68 -11.45
CA VAL A 288 4.42 -34.71 -12.43
C VAL A 288 3.39 -35.84 -12.47
N GLN A 289 2.98 -36.40 -11.33
CA GLN A 289 1.96 -37.47 -11.28
C GLN A 289 0.63 -37.07 -11.93
N LYS A 290 0.12 -35.86 -11.65
CA LYS A 290 -1.14 -35.37 -12.25
C LYS A 290 -0.99 -35.04 -13.75
N SER A 291 0.16 -34.52 -14.16
CA SER A 291 0.44 -34.16 -15.56
C SER A 291 0.71 -35.37 -16.45
N SER A 292 1.27 -36.46 -15.89
CA SER A 292 1.53 -37.73 -16.57
C SER A 292 0.30 -38.66 -16.64
N GLY A 293 -0.84 -38.27 -16.06
CA GLY A 293 -2.10 -39.04 -16.15
C GLY A 293 -2.13 -40.34 -15.34
N ILE A 294 -1.23 -40.51 -14.36
CA ILE A 294 -1.23 -41.70 -13.49
C ILE A 294 -2.30 -41.50 -12.41
N HIS A 295 -3.41 -42.23 -12.51
CA HIS A 295 -4.46 -42.25 -11.49
C HIS A 295 -3.95 -42.92 -10.20
N GLU A 296 -4.44 -42.49 -9.04
CA GLU A 296 -4.12 -43.05 -7.71
C GLU A 296 -4.39 -44.57 -7.57
N ASP A 297 -5.03 -45.21 -8.55
CA ASP A 297 -5.39 -46.63 -8.54
C ASP A 297 -4.26 -47.58 -9.00
N ASP A 298 -3.15 -47.08 -9.57
CA ASP A 298 -2.10 -47.92 -10.18
C ASP A 298 -0.86 -48.16 -9.30
N LEU A 299 -1.00 -48.21 -7.96
CA LEU A 299 0.07 -48.68 -7.08
C LEU A 299 -0.39 -49.84 -6.16
N PRO A 300 0.41 -50.93 -6.07
CA PRO A 300 0.10 -52.06 -5.20
C PRO A 300 0.26 -51.65 -3.73
N GLY A 301 -0.72 -52.05 -2.92
CA GLY A 301 -0.97 -51.49 -1.60
C GLY A 301 0.21 -51.48 -0.63
N THR A 302 0.39 -50.34 0.04
CA THR A 302 1.00 -50.27 1.36
C THR A 302 -0.08 -50.00 2.39
N SER A 303 -0.48 -51.07 3.07
CA SER A 303 -1.32 -51.06 4.27
C SER A 303 -0.70 -50.16 5.35
N SER A 304 -1.30 -49.00 5.57
CA SER A 304 -1.07 -48.19 6.78
C SER A 304 -2.37 -48.13 7.56
N SER A 305 -2.38 -48.86 8.66
CA SER A 305 -3.49 -49.09 9.57
C SER A 305 -4.20 -47.80 9.98
N LYS A 306 -5.52 -47.77 9.80
CA LYS A 306 -6.41 -46.80 10.45
C LYS A 306 -6.25 -46.94 11.96
N ILE A 307 -5.69 -45.93 12.62
CA ILE A 307 -5.93 -45.70 14.05
C ILE A 307 -7.10 -44.72 14.13
N GLN A 308 -8.27 -45.26 14.47
CA GLN A 308 -9.42 -44.49 14.94
C GLN A 308 -9.08 -43.93 16.32
N ALA A 309 -9.15 -42.60 16.48
CA ALA A 309 -9.28 -41.99 17.79
C ALA A 309 -10.76 -41.65 17.99
N TYR A 310 -11.34 -42.26 19.02
CA TYR A 310 -12.60 -41.84 19.65
C TYR A 310 -12.39 -40.52 20.41
#